data_AF-A0A1L9TZP2-F1
#
_entry.id   AF-A0A1L9TZP2-F1
#
_cell.length_a   1.000
_cell.length_b   1.000
_cell.length_c   1.000
_cell.angle_alpha   90.00
_cell.angle_beta   90.00
_cell.angle_gamma   90.00
#
_symmetry.space_group_name_H-M   'P 1'
#
loop_
_entity.id
_entity.type
_entity.pdbx_description
1 polymer ?
#
loop_
_entity_poly.entity_id
_entity_poly.type
_entity_poly.pdbx_seq_one_letter_code
_entity_poly.pdbx_strand_id
1 'polypeptide(L)'
;MQALTEVLANANDTESDEPLQESDTTLNPSLQPTPSPRECFVGEIVTVGSSSTYNTEVLVKDKEDTEVRVGFAFPPDGYGYEGVPREFLKRGLTMLILSPSRAAMNGGGELIVVHNPKHIKILPFRMSFYLRLCERVTQFRSVVGRRRICFGCETRKYGLERCPRCKMTYFCSRACQNESLSRKGHRRDCGIIRDPDITDLLLGKWEQLGEFRSVSLQAHLQQVPDIL
;
A
#
# COMPACT_ATOMS: atom_id res chain seq x y z
N MET A 1 -2.56 1.54 -17.44
CA MET A 1 -2.72 0.85 -16.13
C MET A 1 -2.41 -0.64 -16.31
N GLN A 2 -1.19 -1.09 -15.96
CA GLN A 2 -0.79 -2.51 -16.10
C GLN A 2 0.35 -2.90 -15.13
N ALA A 3 1.37 -2.04 -15.03
CA ALA A 3 2.65 -2.35 -14.36
C ALA A 3 2.63 -2.56 -12.82
N LEU A 4 1.53 -2.32 -12.10
CA LEU A 4 1.46 -2.61 -10.65
C LEU A 4 0.96 -4.04 -10.35
N THR A 5 0.17 -4.61 -11.26
CA THR A 5 -0.34 -5.99 -11.16
C THR A 5 0.73 -7.00 -11.54
N GLU A 6 1.54 -6.69 -12.56
CA GLU A 6 2.58 -7.58 -13.11
C GLU A 6 3.74 -7.84 -12.14
N VAL A 7 4.05 -6.91 -11.23
CA VAL A 7 5.19 -7.00 -10.29
C VAL A 7 4.99 -8.06 -9.20
N LEU A 8 3.76 -8.54 -8.97
CA LEU A 8 3.42 -9.48 -7.89
C LEU A 8 2.90 -10.86 -8.37
N ALA A 9 2.72 -11.07 -9.67
CA ALA A 9 2.13 -12.30 -10.21
C ALA A 9 3.05 -13.55 -10.15
N ASN A 10 4.37 -13.36 -10.16
CA ASN A 10 5.34 -14.46 -10.31
C ASN A 10 5.72 -15.12 -8.97
N ALA A 11 4.79 -15.84 -8.36
CA ALA A 11 5.06 -16.67 -7.19
C ALA A 11 4.03 -17.81 -6.97
N ASN A 12 3.74 -18.63 -7.99
CA ASN A 12 3.02 -19.92 -7.83
C ASN A 12 3.41 -20.89 -8.97
N ASP A 13 4.52 -21.61 -8.81
CA ASP A 13 4.77 -22.87 -9.53
C ASP A 13 4.47 -24.02 -8.56
N THR A 14 3.55 -24.93 -8.92
CA THR A 14 3.44 -26.26 -8.27
C THR A 14 2.94 -27.26 -9.31
N GLU A 15 3.45 -28.49 -9.22
CA GLU A 15 3.38 -29.51 -10.26
C GLU A 15 1.97 -29.98 -10.62
N SER A 16 1.80 -30.35 -11.89
CA SER A 16 0.61 -30.99 -12.44
C SER A 16 0.81 -32.50 -12.56
N ASP A 17 -0.04 -33.28 -11.90
CA ASP A 17 -0.33 -34.67 -12.27
C ASP A 17 -1.86 -34.88 -12.15
N GLU A 18 -2.45 -35.30 -13.26
CA GLU A 18 -3.87 -35.69 -13.48
C GLU A 18 -3.82 -37.18 -13.92
N PRO A 19 -4.84 -38.03 -13.67
CA PRO A 19 -6.06 -37.92 -14.49
C PRO A 19 -7.41 -38.48 -13.95
N LEU A 20 -8.53 -37.91 -14.46
CA LEU A 20 -9.87 -38.54 -14.69
C LEU A 20 -10.65 -39.02 -13.43
N GLN A 21 -11.99 -38.96 -13.27
CA GLN A 21 -13.19 -38.74 -14.13
C GLN A 21 -14.38 -38.38 -13.15
N GLU A 22 -15.62 -37.96 -13.49
CA GLU A 22 -16.37 -37.82 -14.75
C GLU A 22 -17.49 -36.73 -14.70
N SER A 23 -18.73 -37.09 -14.35
CA SER A 23 -20.01 -36.35 -14.43
C SER A 23 -20.44 -35.71 -13.09
N ASP A 24 -21.15 -34.56 -13.03
CA ASP A 24 -22.55 -34.47 -13.49
C ASP A 24 -23.04 -33.02 -13.74
N THR A 25 -24.06 -32.85 -14.58
CA THR A 25 -24.55 -31.54 -15.03
C THR A 25 -25.64 -30.99 -14.10
N THR A 26 -25.27 -30.09 -13.18
CA THR A 26 -26.24 -29.29 -12.40
C THR A 26 -26.17 -27.80 -12.74
N LEU A 27 -27.35 -27.21 -12.96
CA LEU A 27 -27.54 -25.82 -13.34
C LEU A 27 -27.04 -24.88 -12.23
N ASN A 28 -26.04 -24.06 -12.55
CA ASN A 28 -25.33 -23.20 -11.61
C ASN A 28 -26.20 -22.03 -11.10
N PRO A 29 -26.57 -21.98 -9.80
CA PRO A 29 -27.29 -20.85 -9.23
C PRO A 29 -26.31 -19.80 -8.69
N SER A 30 -26.65 -18.53 -8.91
CA SER A 30 -25.87 -17.33 -8.55
C SER A 30 -24.59 -17.09 -9.37
N LEU A 31 -24.70 -16.18 -10.35
CA LEU A 31 -23.60 -15.23 -10.57
C LEU A 31 -23.49 -14.38 -9.29
N GLN A 32 -22.66 -14.81 -8.35
CA GLN A 32 -22.07 -13.86 -7.41
C GLN A 32 -21.29 -12.84 -8.25
N PRO A 33 -21.49 -11.52 -8.05
CA PRO A 33 -20.62 -10.55 -8.70
C PRO A 33 -19.20 -10.87 -8.27
N THR A 34 -18.34 -11.20 -9.24
CA THR A 34 -16.91 -11.37 -8.97
C THR A 34 -16.42 -10.10 -8.27
N PRO A 35 -15.71 -10.20 -7.14
CA PRO A 35 -15.24 -9.02 -6.44
C PRO A 35 -14.41 -8.19 -7.42
N SER A 36 -14.85 -6.96 -7.70
CA SER A 36 -14.11 -6.05 -8.56
C SER A 36 -12.70 -5.87 -7.98
N PRO A 37 -11.65 -5.78 -8.82
CA PRO A 37 -10.29 -5.61 -8.33
C PRO A 37 -10.23 -4.44 -7.36
N ARG A 38 -9.86 -4.70 -6.10
CA ARG A 38 -9.72 -3.64 -5.10
C ARG A 38 -8.50 -2.81 -5.43
N GLU A 39 -8.71 -1.75 -6.19
CA GLU A 39 -7.70 -0.77 -6.52
C GLU A 39 -7.29 0.05 -5.29
N CYS A 40 -6.01 0.42 -5.23
CA CYS A 40 -5.50 1.40 -4.30
C CYS A 40 -4.85 2.53 -5.12
N PHE A 41 -5.47 3.71 -5.09
CA PHE A 41 -4.86 4.92 -5.64
C PHE A 41 -3.73 5.40 -4.74
N VAL A 42 -2.66 5.91 -5.35
CA VAL A 42 -1.47 6.44 -4.67
C VAL A 42 -1.15 7.81 -5.26
N GLY A 43 -1.05 8.83 -4.43
CA GLY A 43 -0.64 10.17 -4.88
C GLY A 43 0.12 10.97 -3.83
N GLU A 44 0.97 11.90 -4.25
CA GLU A 44 1.63 12.88 -3.38
C GLU A 44 0.80 14.15 -3.26
N ILE A 45 0.49 14.59 -2.03
CA ILE A 45 -0.25 15.84 -1.77
C ILE A 45 0.58 17.02 -2.26
N VAL A 46 0.03 17.78 -3.21
CA VAL A 46 0.61 19.04 -3.71
C VAL A 46 0.06 20.24 -2.94
N THR A 47 -1.27 20.30 -2.80
CA THR A 47 -2.00 21.43 -2.19
C THR A 47 -3.13 20.90 -1.31
N VAL A 48 -3.39 21.60 -0.20
CA VAL A 48 -4.51 21.35 0.72
C VAL A 48 -5.38 22.60 0.76
N GLY A 49 -6.69 22.44 0.65
CA GLY A 49 -7.63 23.56 0.61
C GLY A 49 -9.06 23.13 0.91
N SER A 50 -10.00 23.87 0.32
CA SER A 50 -11.45 23.64 0.36
C SER A 50 -12.07 24.17 -0.92
N SER A 51 -13.22 23.64 -1.29
CA SER A 51 -14.03 24.11 -2.41
C SER A 51 -15.45 24.47 -1.93
N SER A 52 -16.32 24.91 -2.84
CA SER A 52 -17.74 25.12 -2.56
C SER A 52 -18.49 23.84 -2.19
N THR A 53 -17.89 22.66 -2.41
CA THR A 53 -18.51 21.35 -2.22
C THR A 53 -17.88 20.56 -1.07
N TYR A 54 -16.58 20.77 -0.78
CA TYR A 54 -15.87 20.04 0.26
C TYR A 54 -15.12 20.97 1.21
N ASN A 55 -15.40 20.83 2.52
CA ASN A 55 -14.71 21.56 3.61
C ASN A 55 -13.20 21.27 3.65
N THR A 56 -12.79 20.11 3.15
CA THR A 56 -11.40 19.78 2.86
C THR A 56 -11.32 19.12 1.49
N GLU A 57 -10.44 19.64 0.65
CA GLU A 57 -10.09 19.12 -0.67
C GLU A 57 -8.56 19.12 -0.78
N VAL A 58 -7.98 18.13 -1.47
CA VAL A 58 -6.56 18.14 -1.83
C VAL A 58 -6.35 17.99 -3.33
N LEU A 59 -5.28 18.60 -3.81
CA LEU A 59 -4.70 18.28 -5.11
C LEU A 59 -3.55 17.30 -4.89
N VAL A 60 -3.59 16.15 -5.54
CA VAL A 60 -2.53 15.13 -5.49
C VAL A 60 -1.94 14.92 -6.88
N LYS A 61 -0.67 14.51 -6.95
CA LYS A 61 -0.07 13.96 -8.17
C LYS A 61 0.07 12.45 -8.05
N ASP A 62 -0.40 11.72 -9.05
CA ASP A 62 -0.10 10.29 -9.18
C ASP A 62 1.33 10.05 -9.68
N LYS A 63 1.73 8.78 -9.80
CA LYS A 63 3.08 8.38 -10.24
C LYS A 63 3.36 8.70 -11.72
N GLU A 64 2.34 9.06 -12.49
CA GLU A 64 2.43 9.55 -13.87
C GLU A 64 2.48 11.11 -13.92
N ASP A 65 2.65 11.77 -12.76
CA ASP A 65 2.62 13.23 -12.55
C ASP A 65 1.26 13.91 -12.86
N THR A 66 0.20 13.11 -13.07
CA THR A 66 -1.16 13.58 -13.34
C THR A 66 -1.76 14.20 -12.08
N GLU A 67 -2.30 15.42 -12.22
CA GLU A 67 -2.99 16.10 -11.13
C GLU A 67 -4.44 15.64 -11.00
N VAL A 68 -4.77 15.07 -9.84
CA VAL A 68 -6.10 14.55 -9.50
C VAL A 68 -6.60 15.29 -8.26
N ARG A 69 -7.89 15.65 -8.24
CA ARG A 69 -8.51 16.23 -7.03
C ARG A 69 -9.07 15.14 -6.14
N VAL A 70 -9.00 15.33 -4.83
CA VAL A 70 -9.62 14.44 -3.85
C VAL A 70 -10.49 15.26 -2.90
N GLY A 71 -11.79 15.05 -2.95
CA GLY A 71 -12.78 15.65 -2.06
C GLY A 71 -13.18 14.68 -0.94
N PHE A 72 -13.35 15.20 0.29
CA PHE A 72 -13.82 14.40 1.43
C PHE A 72 -15.29 14.72 1.72
N ALA A 73 -16.14 13.68 1.70
CA ALA A 73 -17.58 13.76 1.91
C ALA A 73 -18.01 12.74 2.97
N PHE A 74 -17.51 12.93 4.19
CA PHE A 74 -17.80 12.05 5.32
C PHE A 74 -19.19 12.35 5.90
N PRO A 75 -20.00 11.32 6.24
CA PRO A 75 -21.31 11.51 6.87
C PRO A 75 -21.21 12.35 8.16
N PRO A 76 -22.04 13.40 8.34
CA PRO A 76 -21.98 14.28 9.51
C PRO A 76 -22.06 13.52 10.85
N ASP A 77 -23.00 12.58 10.94
CA ASP A 77 -23.28 11.82 12.16
C ASP A 77 -22.33 10.63 12.39
N GLY A 78 -21.42 10.34 11.45
CA GLY A 78 -20.60 9.13 11.48
C GLY A 78 -19.26 9.27 12.21
N TYR A 79 -18.63 10.44 12.12
CA TYR A 79 -17.22 10.61 12.51
C TYR A 79 -16.92 11.88 13.31
N GLY A 80 -17.86 12.81 13.43
CA GLY A 80 -17.67 14.09 14.13
C GLY A 80 -16.83 15.12 13.37
N TYR A 81 -16.54 14.89 12.08
CA TYR A 81 -15.84 15.81 11.19
C TYR A 81 -16.24 15.59 9.72
N GLU A 82 -16.45 16.69 8.99
CA GLU A 82 -16.87 16.70 7.58
C GLU A 82 -15.66 16.66 6.61
N GLY A 83 -14.71 15.75 6.88
CA GLY A 83 -13.48 15.59 6.10
C GLY A 83 -12.23 15.40 6.95
N VAL A 84 -11.10 15.06 6.31
CA VAL A 84 -9.84 14.81 7.04
C VAL A 84 -9.35 16.10 7.72
N PRO A 85 -9.05 16.10 9.03
CA PRO A 85 -8.50 17.27 9.69
C PRO A 85 -7.17 17.72 9.04
N ARG A 86 -7.08 19.03 8.75
CA ARG A 86 -6.04 19.59 7.87
C ARG A 86 -4.63 19.44 8.44
N GLU A 87 -4.47 19.29 9.75
CA GLU A 87 -3.20 19.02 10.42
C GLU A 87 -2.53 17.71 10.00
N PHE A 88 -3.32 16.72 9.54
CA PHE A 88 -2.81 15.47 8.97
C PHE A 88 -2.40 15.59 7.49
N LEU A 89 -2.89 16.62 6.80
CA LEU A 89 -2.67 16.84 5.37
C LEU A 89 -1.57 17.88 5.17
N LYS A 90 -0.42 17.46 4.64
CA LYS A 90 0.71 18.36 4.35
C LYS A 90 1.25 18.06 2.96
N ARG A 91 1.74 19.10 2.28
CA ARG A 91 2.41 18.96 0.99
C ARG A 91 3.60 17.99 1.11
N GLY A 92 3.76 17.11 0.13
CA GLY A 92 4.81 16.09 0.10
C GLY A 92 4.51 14.83 0.91
N LEU A 93 3.32 14.67 1.50
CA LEU A 93 2.88 13.40 2.08
C LEU A 93 2.22 12.51 1.01
N THR A 94 2.34 11.20 1.16
CA THR A 94 1.65 10.23 0.29
C THR A 94 0.25 9.96 0.82
N MET A 95 -0.74 9.97 -0.06
CA MET A 95 -2.11 9.54 0.20
C MET A 95 -2.37 8.21 -0.52
N LEU A 96 -2.85 7.23 0.24
CA LEU A 96 -3.41 5.98 -0.27
C LEU A 96 -4.93 6.05 -0.19
N ILE A 97 -5.66 5.57 -1.22
CA ILE A 97 -7.12 5.53 -1.23
C ILE A 97 -7.59 4.17 -1.76
N LEU A 98 -8.32 3.40 -0.94
CA LEU A 98 -8.91 2.12 -1.30
C LEU A 98 -10.22 2.29 -2.05
N SER A 99 -10.39 1.51 -3.12
CA SER A 99 -11.59 1.51 -3.98
C SER A 99 -12.06 2.94 -4.33
N PRO A 100 -11.19 3.76 -4.96
CA PRO A 100 -11.45 5.18 -5.16
C PRO A 100 -12.70 5.42 -6.01
N SER A 101 -13.68 6.14 -5.46
CA SER A 101 -14.86 6.57 -6.23
C SER A 101 -14.47 7.73 -7.13
N ARG A 102 -14.32 7.46 -8.44
CA ARG A 102 -13.88 8.43 -9.45
C ARG A 102 -15.09 9.06 -10.15
N ALA A 103 -15.04 10.38 -10.34
CA ALA A 103 -16.03 11.17 -11.05
C ALA A 103 -15.34 12.12 -12.05
N ALA A 104 -15.93 12.28 -13.23
CA ALA A 104 -15.49 13.28 -14.20
C ALA A 104 -15.89 14.69 -13.75
N MET A 105 -14.99 15.67 -13.85
CA MET A 105 -15.28 17.06 -13.52
C MET A 105 -15.82 17.84 -14.74
N ASN A 106 -16.74 18.77 -14.48
CA ASN A 106 -17.13 19.78 -15.46
C ASN A 106 -15.91 20.63 -15.87
N GLY A 107 -15.62 20.69 -17.17
CA GLY A 107 -14.40 21.33 -17.69
C GLY A 107 -13.21 20.40 -17.87
N GLY A 108 -13.36 19.10 -17.56
CA GLY A 108 -12.33 18.09 -17.72
C GLY A 108 -11.49 17.85 -16.45
N GLY A 109 -10.74 16.75 -16.46
CA GLY A 109 -10.01 16.27 -15.28
C GLY A 109 -10.85 15.36 -14.38
N GLU A 110 -10.20 14.84 -13.35
CA GLU A 110 -10.73 13.77 -12.49
C GLU A 110 -10.83 14.21 -11.03
N LEU A 111 -11.92 13.79 -10.39
CA LEU A 111 -12.18 13.94 -8.96
C LEU A 111 -12.35 12.56 -8.33
N ILE A 112 -11.61 12.27 -7.27
CA ILE A 112 -11.88 11.15 -6.36
C ILE A 112 -12.69 11.68 -5.17
N VAL A 113 -13.80 11.02 -4.84
CA VAL A 113 -14.61 11.36 -3.67
C VAL A 113 -14.46 10.27 -2.62
N VAL A 114 -14.08 10.66 -1.40
CA VAL A 114 -13.88 9.75 -0.27
C VAL A 114 -14.99 9.92 0.75
N HIS A 115 -15.78 8.87 0.95
CA HIS A 115 -16.92 8.86 1.88
C HIS A 115 -16.61 8.22 3.25
N ASN A 116 -15.64 7.31 3.31
CA ASN A 116 -15.23 6.64 4.55
C ASN A 116 -13.79 7.06 4.90
N PRO A 117 -13.51 7.69 6.06
CA PRO A 117 -12.15 8.03 6.48
C PRO A 117 -11.24 6.80 6.63
N LYS A 118 -11.78 5.59 6.81
CA LYS A 118 -10.98 4.38 6.83
C LYS A 118 -10.56 3.87 5.44
N HIS A 119 -11.06 4.43 4.36
CA HIS A 119 -10.59 4.08 3.01
C HIS A 119 -9.31 4.85 2.64
N ILE A 120 -8.83 5.76 3.48
CA ILE A 120 -7.64 6.57 3.23
C ILE A 120 -6.53 6.34 4.24
N LYS A 121 -5.28 6.44 3.78
CA LYS A 121 -4.11 6.41 4.65
C LYS A 121 -3.06 7.42 4.22
N ILE A 122 -2.69 8.31 5.13
CA ILE A 122 -1.66 9.32 4.94
C ILE A 122 -0.33 8.78 5.46
N LEU A 123 0.63 8.67 4.55
CA LEU A 123 2.00 8.29 4.86
C LEU A 123 2.84 9.57 5.04
N PRO A 124 3.54 9.75 6.17
CA PRO A 124 4.31 10.96 6.49
C PRO A 124 5.65 11.02 5.73
N PHE A 125 5.64 10.66 4.44
CA PHE A 125 6.77 10.68 3.53
C PHE A 125 6.30 10.80 2.08
N ARG A 126 7.21 11.20 1.19
CA ARG A 126 6.98 11.43 -0.24
C ARG A 126 6.63 10.14 -1.00
N MET A 127 5.86 10.24 -2.06
CA MET A 127 5.41 9.08 -2.85
C MET A 127 6.59 8.34 -3.48
N SER A 128 7.63 9.06 -3.90
CA SER A 128 8.86 8.43 -4.40
C SER A 128 9.54 7.53 -3.35
N PHE A 129 9.39 7.81 -2.05
CA PHE A 129 9.86 6.92 -0.99
C PHE A 129 8.98 5.66 -0.90
N TYR A 130 7.65 5.82 -0.97
CA TYR A 130 6.71 4.69 -0.97
C TYR A 130 6.98 3.72 -2.14
N LEU A 131 7.13 4.24 -3.36
CA LEU A 131 7.39 3.42 -4.55
C LEU A 131 8.72 2.63 -4.43
N ARG A 132 9.81 3.28 -3.99
CA ARG A 132 11.09 2.60 -3.71
C ARG A 132 10.98 1.56 -2.59
N LEU A 133 10.11 1.77 -1.60
CA LEU A 133 9.86 0.79 -0.54
C LEU A 133 9.16 -0.45 -1.11
N CYS A 134 8.15 -0.27 -1.98
CA CYS A 134 7.48 -1.36 -2.70
C CYS A 134 8.49 -2.17 -3.54
N GLU A 135 9.27 -1.51 -4.39
CA GLU A 135 10.32 -2.14 -5.22
C GLU A 135 11.29 -2.98 -4.39
N ARG A 136 11.86 -2.39 -3.32
CA ARG A 136 12.78 -3.08 -2.41
C ARG A 136 12.12 -4.29 -1.76
N VAL A 137 10.89 -4.15 -1.26
CA VAL A 137 10.19 -5.25 -0.60
C VAL A 137 9.91 -6.40 -1.57
N THR A 138 9.49 -6.13 -2.80
CA THR A 138 9.36 -7.15 -3.84
C THR A 138 10.71 -7.83 -4.14
N GLN A 139 11.74 -7.03 -4.40
CA GLN A 139 13.09 -7.52 -4.73
C GLN A 139 13.65 -8.44 -3.63
N PHE A 140 13.63 -8.02 -2.37
CA PHE A 140 14.19 -8.81 -1.26
C PHE A 140 13.32 -9.99 -0.84
N ARG A 141 12.02 -10.00 -1.18
CA ARG A 141 11.13 -11.17 -0.98
C ARG A 141 11.30 -12.25 -2.05
N SER A 142 11.77 -11.89 -3.26
CA SER A 142 11.91 -12.82 -4.39
C SER A 142 12.65 -14.11 -4.01
N VAL A 143 12.09 -15.26 -4.40
CA VAL A 143 12.67 -16.59 -4.18
C VAL A 143 13.11 -17.15 -5.53
N VAL A 144 14.38 -17.57 -5.65
CA VAL A 144 14.91 -18.22 -6.86
C VAL A 144 15.71 -19.44 -6.44
N GLY A 145 15.29 -20.63 -6.86
CA GLY A 145 15.90 -21.91 -6.44
C GLY A 145 15.96 -22.07 -4.91
N ARG A 146 14.84 -21.77 -4.22
CA ARG A 146 14.69 -21.74 -2.74
C ARG A 146 15.61 -20.75 -2.00
N ARG A 147 16.32 -19.85 -2.68
CA ARG A 147 17.18 -18.80 -2.09
C ARG A 147 16.50 -17.43 -2.13
N ARG A 148 16.67 -16.61 -1.07
CA ARG A 148 16.26 -15.19 -1.02
C ARG A 148 17.47 -14.27 -1.02
N ILE A 149 17.28 -12.96 -1.19
CA ILE A 149 18.35 -11.96 -1.12
C ILE A 149 18.54 -11.55 0.35
N CYS A 150 19.79 -11.52 0.84
CA CYS A 150 20.10 -10.93 2.13
C CYS A 150 20.06 -9.40 2.04
N PHE A 151 19.25 -8.74 2.89
CA PHE A 151 19.13 -7.27 2.91
C PHE A 151 20.41 -6.55 3.40
N GLY A 152 21.33 -7.27 4.04
CA GLY A 152 22.62 -6.73 4.50
C GLY A 152 23.72 -6.78 3.44
N CYS A 153 24.00 -7.96 2.88
CA CYS A 153 25.09 -8.15 1.91
C CYS A 153 24.62 -8.28 0.45
N GLU A 154 23.31 -8.14 0.18
CA GLU A 154 22.67 -8.16 -1.14
C GLU A 154 22.92 -9.43 -1.99
N THR A 155 23.52 -10.45 -1.38
CA THR A 155 23.76 -11.76 -1.99
C THR A 155 22.57 -12.70 -1.80
N ARG A 156 22.28 -13.52 -2.81
CA ARG A 156 21.22 -14.53 -2.76
C ARG A 156 21.70 -15.81 -2.05
N LYS A 157 21.04 -16.22 -0.95
CA LYS A 157 21.47 -17.33 -0.06
C LYS A 157 20.29 -18.19 0.44
N TYR A 158 20.61 -19.40 0.91
CA TYR A 158 19.71 -20.28 1.66
C TYR A 158 19.67 -19.88 3.16
N GLY A 159 18.72 -20.43 3.92
CA GLY A 159 18.74 -20.38 5.39
C GLY A 159 18.65 -18.98 6.03
N LEU A 160 18.15 -17.98 5.29
CA LEU A 160 18.11 -16.60 5.76
C LEU A 160 17.06 -16.39 6.88
N GLU A 161 17.47 -15.75 7.98
CA GLU A 161 16.62 -15.37 9.09
C GLU A 161 15.76 -14.15 8.75
N ARG A 162 14.49 -14.13 9.20
CA ARG A 162 13.60 -12.98 9.03
C ARG A 162 13.90 -11.90 10.06
N CYS A 163 13.66 -10.63 9.69
CA CYS A 163 13.56 -9.55 10.66
C CYS A 163 12.46 -9.87 11.69
N PRO A 164 12.74 -9.97 13.00
CA PRO A 164 11.73 -10.35 13.99
C PRO A 164 10.64 -9.27 14.16
N ARG A 165 10.93 -8.02 13.75
CA ARG A 165 10.02 -6.88 13.87
C ARG A 165 9.05 -6.77 12.69
N CYS A 166 9.54 -6.50 11.48
CA CYS A 166 8.68 -6.34 10.30
C CYS A 166 8.39 -7.65 9.53
N LYS A 167 9.12 -8.74 9.81
CA LYS A 167 8.94 -10.09 9.19
C LYS A 167 9.10 -10.17 7.66
N MET A 168 9.34 -9.06 6.98
CA MET A 168 9.35 -8.93 5.51
C MET A 168 10.76 -8.92 4.87
N THR A 169 11.81 -8.64 5.64
CA THR A 169 13.21 -8.67 5.17
C THR A 169 13.99 -9.84 5.78
N TYR A 170 15.07 -10.25 5.11
CA TYR A 170 15.82 -11.47 5.39
C TYR A 170 17.35 -11.21 5.51
N PHE A 171 18.03 -11.91 6.42
CA PHE A 171 19.46 -11.72 6.73
C PHE A 171 20.22 -13.04 6.85
N CYS A 172 21.50 -13.08 6.45
CA CYS A 172 22.35 -14.28 6.59
C CYS A 172 23.17 -14.30 7.88
N SER A 173 23.13 -13.23 8.67
CA SER A 173 23.79 -13.15 9.97
C SER A 173 23.26 -11.94 10.74
N ARG A 174 23.46 -11.97 12.06
CA ARG A 174 23.17 -10.81 12.92
C ARG A 174 24.00 -9.58 12.55
N ALA A 175 25.22 -9.75 12.03
CA ALA A 175 26.04 -8.66 11.52
C ALA A 175 25.38 -7.96 10.32
N CYS A 176 24.88 -8.72 9.34
CA CYS A 176 24.11 -8.17 8.21
C CYS A 176 22.85 -7.44 8.68
N GLN A 177 22.15 -7.95 9.69
CA GLN A 177 20.98 -7.28 10.25
C GLN A 177 21.34 -5.96 10.94
N ASN A 178 22.39 -5.95 11.77
CA ASN A 178 22.85 -4.76 12.48
C ASN A 178 23.29 -3.66 11.50
N GLU A 179 24.08 -4.01 10.48
CA GLU A 179 24.54 -3.09 9.43
C GLU A 179 23.36 -2.51 8.63
N SER A 180 22.34 -3.33 8.34
CA SER A 180 21.13 -2.82 7.69
C SER A 180 20.34 -1.84 8.57
N LEU A 181 20.28 -2.07 9.88
CA LEU A 181 19.62 -1.21 10.86
C LEU A 181 20.37 0.09 11.18
N SER A 182 21.70 0.11 11.00
CA SER A 182 22.54 1.29 11.23
C SER A 182 22.74 2.13 9.97
N ARG A 183 22.94 1.50 8.81
CA ARG A 183 23.47 2.18 7.60
C ARG A 183 22.66 1.96 6.32
N LYS A 184 21.99 0.81 6.12
CA LYS A 184 21.22 0.53 4.88
C LYS A 184 19.72 0.91 4.95
N GLY A 185 19.35 1.85 5.80
CA GLY A 185 17.99 2.38 5.91
C GLY A 185 16.94 1.45 6.53
N HIS A 186 17.28 0.19 6.85
CA HIS A 186 16.29 -0.79 7.31
C HIS A 186 15.54 -0.35 8.57
N ARG A 187 16.14 0.48 9.44
CA ARG A 187 15.45 1.03 10.62
C ARG A 187 14.18 1.79 10.24
N ARG A 188 14.27 2.67 9.23
CA ARG A 188 13.15 3.46 8.70
C ARG A 188 12.15 2.54 7.98
N ASP A 189 12.65 1.75 7.03
CA ASP A 189 11.83 0.79 6.26
C ASP A 189 11.04 -0.15 7.20
N CYS A 190 11.68 -0.68 8.24
CA CYS A 190 11.09 -1.56 9.24
C CYS A 190 10.00 -0.87 10.07
N GLY A 191 10.20 0.39 10.46
CA GLY A 191 9.18 1.17 11.17
C GLY A 191 7.87 1.28 10.36
N ILE A 192 8.00 1.55 9.07
CA ILE A 192 6.88 1.70 8.13
C ILE A 192 6.22 0.35 7.82
N ILE A 193 7.01 -0.66 7.44
CA ILE A 193 6.49 -1.99 7.07
C ILE A 193 5.78 -2.67 8.25
N ARG A 194 6.15 -2.38 9.50
CA ARG A 194 5.48 -2.94 10.70
C ARG A 194 4.01 -2.55 10.83
N ASP A 195 3.57 -1.49 10.17
CA ASP A 195 2.15 -1.18 10.09
C ASP A 195 1.41 -2.31 9.35
N PRO A 196 0.33 -2.88 9.93
CA PRO A 196 -0.36 -4.01 9.32
C PRO A 196 -0.95 -3.69 7.94
N ASP A 197 -1.49 -2.49 7.75
CA ASP A 197 -2.13 -2.10 6.49
C ASP A 197 -1.09 -1.98 5.38
N ILE A 198 0.09 -1.42 5.69
CA ILE A 198 1.22 -1.35 4.77
C ILE A 198 1.78 -2.75 4.49
N THR A 199 1.88 -3.63 5.50
CA THR A 199 2.25 -5.04 5.28
C THR A 199 1.27 -5.72 4.32
N ASP A 200 -0.04 -5.61 4.53
CA ASP A 200 -1.04 -6.33 3.74
C ASP A 200 -1.13 -5.79 2.30
N LEU A 201 -0.96 -4.48 2.09
CA LEU A 201 -0.73 -3.86 0.77
C LEU A 201 0.52 -4.43 0.07
N LEU A 202 1.68 -4.40 0.74
CA LEU A 202 2.95 -4.91 0.19
C LEU A 202 2.95 -6.43 -0.04
N LEU A 203 2.06 -7.16 0.61
CA LEU A 203 1.83 -8.59 0.39
C LEU A 203 0.85 -8.89 -0.74
N GLY A 204 0.14 -7.89 -1.28
CA GLY A 204 -0.90 -8.07 -2.30
C GLY A 204 -2.19 -8.70 -1.76
N LYS A 205 -2.48 -8.56 -0.46
CA LYS A 205 -3.64 -9.19 0.20
C LYS A 205 -4.90 -8.33 0.09
N TRP A 206 -5.24 -7.95 -1.13
CA TRP A 206 -6.33 -7.02 -1.42
C TRP A 206 -7.69 -7.44 -0.81
N GLU A 207 -7.98 -8.76 -0.79
CA GLU A 207 -9.18 -9.33 -0.16
C GLU A 207 -9.28 -9.05 1.36
N GLN A 208 -8.15 -9.03 2.06
CA GLN A 208 -8.09 -8.77 3.50
C GLN A 208 -8.15 -7.27 3.82
N LEU A 209 -7.91 -6.43 2.83
CA LEU A 209 -7.77 -4.99 2.97
C LEU A 209 -9.06 -4.26 2.54
N GLY A 210 -10.10 -4.38 3.37
CA GLY A 210 -11.38 -3.67 3.17
C GLY A 210 -11.39 -2.25 3.74
N GLU A 211 -10.66 -2.03 4.83
CA GLU A 211 -10.51 -0.75 5.52
C GLU A 211 -9.08 -0.64 6.09
N PHE A 212 -8.54 0.57 6.13
CA PHE A 212 -7.34 0.87 6.91
C PHE A 212 -7.66 1.01 8.39
N ARG A 213 -6.77 0.51 9.25
CA ARG A 213 -6.90 0.59 10.71
C ARG A 213 -6.65 2.00 11.25
N SER A 214 -6.01 2.86 10.47
CA SER A 214 -5.70 4.24 10.85
C SER A 214 -5.54 5.14 9.63
N VAL A 215 -6.03 6.39 9.76
CA VAL A 215 -5.95 7.43 8.72
C VAL A 215 -4.51 7.95 8.53
N SER A 216 -3.62 7.81 9.51
CA SER A 216 -2.26 8.36 9.46
C SER A 216 -1.24 7.51 10.21
N LEU A 217 -0.02 7.39 9.66
CA LEU A 217 1.09 6.69 10.31
C LEU A 217 1.89 7.55 11.31
N GLN A 218 1.56 8.82 11.51
CA GLN A 218 2.37 9.74 12.33
C GLN A 218 2.64 9.19 13.75
N ALA A 219 1.62 8.65 14.42
CA ALA A 219 1.76 8.05 15.76
C ALA A 219 2.67 6.80 15.79
N HIS A 220 2.71 6.01 14.72
CA HIS A 220 3.58 4.84 14.62
C HIS A 220 5.05 5.23 14.41
N LEU A 221 5.32 6.31 13.67
CA LEU A 221 6.69 6.78 13.45
C LEU A 221 7.26 7.56 14.63
N GLN A 222 6.44 8.24 15.43
CA GLN A 222 6.88 8.89 16.68
C GLN A 222 7.45 7.88 17.70
N GLN A 223 7.13 6.60 17.59
CA GLN A 223 7.70 5.51 18.41
C GLN A 223 9.01 4.93 17.82
N VAL A 224 9.49 5.45 16.69
CA VAL A 224 10.75 5.07 16.05
C VAL A 224 11.71 6.25 16.19
N PRO A 225 12.75 6.17 17.05
CA PRO A 225 13.63 7.30 17.31
C PRO A 225 14.24 7.90 16.04
N ASP A 226 13.94 9.17 15.86
CA ASP A 226 14.42 10.20 14.95
C ASP A 226 14.50 9.91 13.44
N ILE A 227 13.58 10.57 12.73
CA ILE A 227 13.65 10.88 11.30
C ILE A 227 13.33 12.37 11.12
N LEU A 228 14.36 13.21 11.18
CA LEU A 228 14.51 14.42 10.37
C LEU A 228 15.94 14.39 9.80
#